data_AF-A0A1F8P896-F1
#
_entry.id   AF-A0A1F8P896-F1
#
_cell.length_a   1.000
_cell.length_b   1.000
_cell.length_c   1.000
_cell.angle_alpha   90.00
_cell.angle_beta   90.00
_cell.angle_gamma   90.00
#
_symmetry.space_group_name_H-M   'P 1'
#
loop_
_entity.id
_entity.type
_entity.pdbx_description
1 polymer ?
#
loop_
_entity_poly.entity_id
_entity_poly.type
_entity_poly.pdbx_seq_one_letter_code
_entity_poly.pdbx_strand_id
1 'polypeptide(L)'
;MALYYLVFIGRYAALRQANGAYSVLATALAFVGLTFWFSTHSAFSMVYLSDQYAVATIDILRSQLLAAGEAILASNMWNSTGGFMANFLLIGSLLISVVMLQYGTFNKLTACAGILANGLDLSRIMINLFLPGNPADILMAIAGPLYPIWFILLGRRLLQLGRSIPKVEVNQN
;
A
#
# COMPACT_ATOMS: atom_id res chain seq x y z
N MET A 1 -0.07 7.30 -5.23
CA MET A 1 0.66 6.34 -4.35
C MET A 1 1.82 6.95 -3.57
N ALA A 2 2.55 7.95 -4.08
CA ALA A 2 3.63 8.62 -3.33
C ALA A 2 3.19 9.16 -1.94
N LEU A 3 1.92 9.54 -1.81
CA LEU A 3 1.32 9.99 -0.54
C LEU A 3 1.42 8.96 0.60
N TYR A 4 1.54 7.66 0.29
CA TYR A 4 1.69 6.61 1.30
C TYR A 4 2.98 6.76 2.11
N TYR A 5 4.08 7.20 1.49
CA TYR A 5 5.32 7.48 2.22
C TYR A 5 5.10 8.52 3.33
N LEU A 6 4.39 9.60 3.01
CA LEU A 6 4.06 10.67 3.96
C LEU A 6 3.16 10.16 5.10
N VAL A 7 2.17 9.33 4.78
CA VAL A 7 1.27 8.72 5.77
C VAL A 7 2.05 7.85 6.76
N PHE A 8 2.97 7.02 6.28
CA PHE A 8 3.79 6.17 7.14
C PHE A 8 4.75 6.96 8.04
N ILE A 9 5.32 8.06 7.52
CA ILE A 9 6.13 8.98 8.33
C ILE A 9 5.27 9.66 9.40
N GLY A 10 4.06 10.10 9.05
CA GLY A 10 3.12 10.69 10.01
C GLY A 10 2.72 9.70 11.12
N ARG A 11 2.47 8.44 10.78
CA ARG A 11 2.20 7.37 11.76
C ARG A 11 3.40 7.11 12.66
N TYR A 12 4.60 7.06 12.09
CA TYR A 12 5.84 6.92 12.86
C TYR A 12 6.01 8.06 13.87
N ALA A 13 5.87 9.31 13.42
CA ALA A 13 6.00 10.48 14.29
C ALA A 13 4.99 10.46 15.46
N ALA A 14 3.77 9.99 15.21
CA ALA A 14 2.72 9.89 16.22
C ALA A 14 2.92 8.74 17.23
N LEU A 15 3.54 7.63 16.83
CA LEU A 15 3.65 6.41 17.65
C LEU A 15 5.04 6.18 18.23
N ARG A 16 6.07 6.92 17.78
CA ARG A 16 7.45 6.77 18.26
C ARG A 16 7.62 6.92 19.76
N GLN A 17 6.77 7.72 20.41
CA GLN A 17 6.81 7.95 21.87
C GLN A 17 6.16 6.80 22.67
N ALA A 18 5.22 6.07 22.06
CA ALA A 18 4.54 4.95 22.71
C ALA A 18 5.34 3.65 22.55
N ASN A 19 5.80 3.37 21.33
CA ASN A 19 6.64 2.21 21.07
C ASN A 19 7.52 2.42 19.83
N GLY A 20 8.73 2.94 20.06
CA GLY A 20 9.69 3.29 19.00
C GLY A 20 10.08 2.08 18.14
N ALA A 21 10.37 0.93 18.75
CA ALA A 21 10.87 -0.25 18.03
C ALA A 21 9.85 -0.79 17.00
N TYR A 22 8.60 -1.01 17.41
CA TYR A 22 7.57 -1.48 16.48
C TYR A 22 7.21 -0.43 15.44
N SER A 23 7.26 0.87 15.79
CA SER A 23 6.99 1.95 14.84
C SER A 23 8.05 2.04 13.75
N VAL A 24 9.35 1.92 14.11
CA VAL A 24 10.45 1.88 13.13
C VAL A 24 10.32 0.66 12.23
N LEU A 25 10.12 -0.53 12.82
CA LEU A 25 10.03 -1.78 12.08
C LEU A 25 8.88 -1.74 11.07
N ALA A 26 7.71 -1.28 11.49
CA ALA A 26 6.55 -1.22 10.62
C ALA A 26 6.71 -0.21 9.48
N THR A 27 7.34 0.94 9.71
CA THR A 27 7.66 1.91 8.65
C THR A 27 8.73 1.38 7.69
N ALA A 28 9.73 0.66 8.19
CA ALA A 28 10.75 0.03 7.34
C ALA A 28 10.12 -1.02 6.41
N LEU A 29 9.29 -1.93 6.96
CA LEU A 29 8.56 -2.92 6.16
C LEU A 29 7.65 -2.26 5.12
N ALA A 30 6.98 -1.17 5.51
CA ALA A 30 6.15 -0.41 4.59
C ALA A 30 6.94 0.15 3.42
N PHE A 31 8.10 0.76 3.66
CA PHE A 31 8.94 1.33 2.60
C PHE A 31 9.50 0.25 1.66
N VAL A 32 9.90 -0.91 2.21
CA VAL A 32 10.30 -2.06 1.40
C VAL A 32 9.16 -2.47 0.47
N GLY A 33 7.96 -2.68 1.00
CA GLY A 33 6.80 -3.07 0.20
C GLY A 33 6.41 -2.02 -0.85
N LEU A 34 6.46 -0.73 -0.50
CA LEU A 34 6.22 0.38 -1.43
C LEU A 34 7.25 0.39 -2.59
N THR A 35 8.52 0.10 -2.29
CA THR A 35 9.59 0.08 -3.29
C THR A 35 9.35 -1.04 -4.30
N PHE A 36 9.03 -2.24 -3.83
CA PHE A 36 8.68 -3.36 -4.71
C PHE A 36 7.43 -3.09 -5.55
N TRP A 37 6.43 -2.43 -4.96
CA TRP A 37 5.22 -2.02 -5.68
C TRP A 37 5.54 -1.06 -6.84
N PHE A 38 6.37 -0.04 -6.59
CA PHE A 38 6.82 0.89 -7.62
C PHE A 38 7.67 0.21 -8.70
N SER A 39 8.56 -0.71 -8.30
CA SER A 39 9.41 -1.44 -9.22
C SER A 39 8.65 -2.37 -10.18
N THR A 40 7.43 -2.76 -9.82
CA THR A 40 6.61 -3.73 -10.58
C THR A 40 5.52 -3.04 -11.40
N HIS A 41 5.54 -1.71 -11.48
CA HIS A 41 4.48 -0.96 -12.16
C HIS A 41 4.62 -1.01 -13.69
N SER A 42 3.59 -1.51 -14.38
CA SER A 42 3.62 -1.77 -15.83
C SER A 42 3.38 -0.56 -16.72
N ALA A 43 3.01 0.60 -16.16
CA ALA A 43 2.56 1.76 -16.94
C ALA A 43 3.63 2.26 -17.93
N PHE A 44 4.88 2.43 -17.49
CA PHE A 44 5.94 2.94 -18.35
C PHE A 44 6.31 1.96 -19.48
N SER A 45 6.36 0.67 -19.18
CA SER A 45 6.63 -0.36 -20.19
C SER A 45 5.52 -0.43 -21.25
N MET A 46 4.26 -0.26 -20.84
CA MET A 46 3.12 -0.21 -21.76
C MET A 46 3.14 1.01 -22.67
N VAL A 47 3.47 2.20 -22.14
CA VAL A 47 3.63 3.41 -22.96
C VAL A 47 4.74 3.21 -23.99
N TYR A 48 5.90 2.69 -23.55
CA TYR A 48 7.01 2.40 -24.45
C TYR A 48 6.65 1.40 -25.57
N LEU A 49 5.95 0.31 -25.25
CA LEU A 49 5.50 -0.65 -26.27
C LEU A 49 4.46 -0.04 -27.22
N SER A 50 3.57 0.83 -26.72
CA SER A 50 2.59 1.53 -27.55
C SER A 50 3.25 2.45 -28.58
N ASP A 51 4.29 3.18 -28.18
CA ASP A 51 5.04 4.05 -29.08
C ASP A 51 5.74 3.23 -30.18
N GLN A 52 6.36 2.10 -29.81
CA GLN A 52 6.99 1.19 -30.76
C GLN A 52 5.97 0.58 -31.72
N TYR A 53 4.77 0.24 -31.23
CA TYR A 53 3.69 -0.32 -32.05
C TYR A 53 3.16 0.70 -33.06
N ALA A 54 3.04 1.96 -32.67
CA ALA A 54 2.54 3.03 -33.53
C ALA A 54 3.47 3.31 -34.72
N VAL A 55 4.78 3.20 -34.54
CA VAL A 55 5.79 3.44 -35.58
C VAL A 55 6.07 2.19 -36.43
N ALA A 56 5.70 0.99 -35.94
CA ALA A 56 5.88 -0.26 -36.66
C ALA A 56 5.06 -0.29 -37.96
N THR A 57 5.74 -0.48 -39.09
CA THR A 57 5.15 -0.60 -40.43
C THR A 57 5.00 -2.05 -40.90
N ILE A 58 5.56 -3.01 -40.16
CA ILE A 58 5.56 -4.44 -40.48
C ILE A 58 4.63 -5.18 -39.50
N ASP A 59 3.71 -5.99 -40.03
CA ASP A 59 2.72 -6.72 -39.22
C ASP A 59 3.35 -7.74 -38.26
N ILE A 60 4.46 -8.36 -38.68
CA ILE A 60 5.22 -9.29 -37.83
C ILE A 60 5.73 -8.56 -36.57
N LEU A 61 6.26 -7.35 -36.73
CA LEU A 61 6.77 -6.56 -35.59
C LEU A 61 5.63 -6.11 -34.67
N ARG A 62 4.48 -5.72 -35.24
CA ARG A 62 3.27 -5.40 -34.48
C ARG A 62 2.78 -6.57 -33.63
N SER A 63 2.75 -7.77 -34.20
CA SER A 63 2.36 -8.99 -33.49
C SER A 63 3.31 -9.32 -32.33
N GLN A 64 4.62 -9.15 -32.53
CA GLN A 64 5.61 -9.33 -31.46
C GLN A 64 5.43 -8.34 -30.31
N LEU A 65 5.14 -7.07 -30.62
CA LEU A 65 4.89 -6.04 -29.60
C LEU A 65 3.60 -6.29 -28.82
N LEU A 66 2.55 -6.81 -29.47
CA LEU A 66 1.32 -7.25 -28.80
C LEU A 66 1.60 -8.40 -27.83
N ALA A 67 2.35 -9.42 -28.25
CA ALA A 67 2.75 -10.53 -27.39
C ALA A 67 3.57 -10.06 -26.18
N ALA A 68 4.46 -9.08 -26.37
CA ALA A 68 5.20 -8.46 -25.27
C ALA A 68 4.28 -7.68 -24.31
N GLY A 69 3.26 -7.00 -24.83
CA GLY A 69 2.23 -6.34 -24.03
C GLY A 69 1.41 -7.34 -23.20
N GLU A 70 0.99 -8.44 -23.80
CA GLU A 70 0.30 -9.53 -23.09
C GLU A 70 1.16 -10.13 -21.98
N ALA A 71 2.46 -10.33 -22.22
CA ALA A 71 3.38 -10.82 -21.20
C ALA A 71 3.45 -9.87 -19.98
N ILE A 72 3.48 -8.55 -20.21
CA ILE A 72 3.46 -7.54 -19.15
C ILE A 72 2.13 -7.57 -18.37
N LEU A 73 1.00 -7.78 -19.06
CA LEU A 73 -0.32 -7.92 -18.42
C LEU A 73 -0.44 -9.22 -17.63
N ALA A 74 0.16 -10.31 -18.12
CA ALA A 74 0.23 -11.58 -17.41
C ALA A 74 1.09 -11.43 -16.14
N SER A 75 2.21 -10.72 -16.21
CA SER A 75 3.06 -10.39 -15.07
C SER A 75 2.60 -9.13 -14.32
N ASN A 76 1.30 -8.87 -14.26
CA ASN A 76 0.78 -7.67 -13.61
C ASN A 76 1.14 -7.61 -12.12
N MET A 77 0.82 -6.48 -11.51
CA MET A 77 1.09 -6.15 -10.11
C MET A 77 0.59 -7.20 -9.09
N TRP A 78 -0.32 -8.08 -9.48
CA TRP A 78 -0.88 -9.14 -8.62
C TRP A 78 -0.27 -10.53 -8.87
N ASN A 79 0.38 -10.73 -10.02
CA ASN A 79 0.92 -12.02 -10.47
C ASN A 79 2.44 -12.01 -10.64
N SER A 80 3.11 -10.90 -10.34
CA SER A 80 4.57 -10.79 -10.36
C SER A 80 5.19 -11.07 -8.99
N THR A 81 6.42 -11.59 -9.00
CA THR A 81 7.25 -11.77 -7.80
C THR A 81 7.39 -10.48 -6.99
N GLY A 82 7.55 -9.34 -7.67
CA GLY A 82 7.61 -8.03 -7.03
C GLY A 82 6.26 -7.61 -6.41
N GLY A 83 5.14 -8.01 -7.02
CA GLY A 83 3.80 -7.87 -6.43
C GLY A 83 3.65 -8.66 -5.13
N PHE A 84 4.15 -9.90 -5.11
CA PHE A 84 4.21 -10.71 -3.90
C PHE A 84 5.08 -10.11 -2.80
N MET A 85 6.25 -9.58 -3.15
CA MET A 85 7.13 -8.90 -2.18
C MET A 85 6.50 -7.60 -1.67
N ALA A 86 5.65 -6.94 -2.46
CA ALA A 86 4.99 -5.73 -2.01
C ALA A 86 4.04 -5.96 -0.80
N ASN A 87 3.73 -7.21 -0.46
CA ASN A 87 3.01 -7.60 0.76
C ASN A 87 3.69 -7.17 2.07
N PHE A 88 5.01 -6.90 2.05
CA PHE A 88 5.67 -6.29 3.22
C PHE A 88 5.00 -4.97 3.65
N LEU A 89 4.36 -4.26 2.71
CA LEU A 89 3.54 -3.08 2.99
C LEU A 89 2.33 -3.39 3.86
N LEU A 90 1.61 -4.45 3.51
CA LEU A 90 0.41 -4.90 4.24
C LEU A 90 0.79 -5.34 5.66
N ILE A 91 1.91 -6.05 5.80
CA ILE A 91 2.44 -6.47 7.11
C ILE A 91 2.81 -5.25 7.97
N GLY A 92 3.51 -4.27 7.39
CA GLY A 92 3.80 -3.00 8.07
C GLY A 92 2.53 -2.26 8.49
N SER A 93 1.53 -2.16 7.62
CA SER A 93 0.23 -1.54 7.92
C SER A 93 -0.52 -2.24 9.06
N LEU A 94 -0.46 -3.58 9.08
CA LEU A 94 -1.09 -4.41 10.10
C LEU A 94 -0.43 -4.21 11.46
N LEU A 95 0.90 -4.23 11.51
CA LEU A 95 1.69 -3.99 12.72
C LEU A 95 1.35 -2.63 13.34
N ILE A 96 1.29 -1.56 12.54
CA ILE A 96 0.92 -0.25 13.08
C ILE A 96 -0.53 -0.25 13.59
N SER A 97 -1.43 -0.97 12.92
CA SER A 97 -2.85 -1.06 13.36
C SER A 97 -2.99 -1.82 14.68
N VAL A 98 -2.15 -2.83 14.93
CA VAL A 98 -2.07 -3.52 16.23
C VAL A 98 -1.50 -2.60 17.32
N VAL A 99 -0.41 -1.87 17.03
CA VAL A 99 0.17 -0.89 17.98
C VAL A 99 -0.84 0.20 18.33
N MET A 100 -1.67 0.64 17.38
CA MET A 100 -2.75 1.60 17.62
C MET A 100 -3.79 1.10 18.65
N LEU A 101 -4.05 -0.21 18.69
CA LEU A 101 -4.99 -0.84 19.63
C LEU A 101 -4.43 -0.92 21.04
N GLN A 102 -3.12 -1.05 21.19
CA GLN A 102 -2.45 -1.24 22.49
C GLN A 102 -2.36 0.06 23.32
N TYR A 103 -2.16 1.21 22.68
CA TYR A 103 -1.78 2.44 23.40
C TYR A 103 -2.85 3.53 23.44
N GLY A 104 -4.06 3.28 22.90
CA GLY A 104 -5.20 4.21 23.00
C GLY A 104 -5.03 5.57 22.31
N THR A 105 -3.87 5.82 21.69
CA THR A 105 -3.53 7.09 21.00
C THR A 105 -4.39 7.31 19.76
N PHE A 106 -4.85 6.22 19.15
CA PHE A 106 -5.79 6.21 18.02
C PHE A 106 -7.12 5.57 18.46
N ASN A 107 -8.21 5.94 17.78
CA ASN A 107 -9.53 5.38 18.07
C ASN A 107 -9.53 3.87 17.72
N LYS A 108 -10.09 3.03 18.59
CA LYS A 108 -10.20 1.56 18.39
C LYS A 108 -10.86 1.21 17.05
N LEU A 109 -11.79 2.06 16.59
CA LEU A 109 -12.46 1.90 15.30
C LEU A 109 -11.49 2.00 14.12
N THR A 110 -10.52 2.94 14.17
CA THR A 110 -9.51 3.12 13.13
C THR A 110 -8.52 1.96 13.11
N ALA A 111 -8.15 1.44 14.29
CA ALA A 111 -7.28 0.29 14.42
C ALA A 111 -7.96 -1.00 13.90
N CYS A 112 -9.23 -1.22 14.27
CA CYS A 112 -10.02 -2.35 13.80
C CYS A 112 -10.22 -2.33 12.28
N ALA A 113 -10.61 -1.18 11.72
CA ALA A 113 -10.77 -1.01 10.27
C ALA A 113 -9.45 -1.30 9.51
N GLY A 114 -8.31 -0.88 10.08
CA GLY A 114 -6.99 -1.16 9.51
C GLY A 114 -6.62 -2.65 9.55
N ILE A 115 -6.91 -3.33 10.66
CA ILE A 115 -6.68 -4.78 10.77
C ILE A 115 -7.55 -5.55 9.79
N LEU A 116 -8.83 -5.21 9.71
CA LEU A 116 -9.74 -5.86 8.77
C LEU A 116 -9.31 -5.63 7.32
N ALA A 117 -9.07 -4.38 6.91
CA ALA A 117 -8.68 -4.06 5.54
C ALA A 117 -7.38 -4.77 5.12
N ASN A 118 -6.30 -4.60 5.91
CA ASN A 118 -4.99 -5.15 5.56
C ASN A 118 -4.93 -6.67 5.77
N GLY A 119 -5.64 -7.21 6.76
CA GLY A 119 -5.73 -8.64 7.02
C GLY A 119 -6.51 -9.39 5.95
N LEU A 120 -7.66 -8.85 5.51
CA LEU A 120 -8.45 -9.40 4.41
C LEU A 120 -7.65 -9.40 3.10
N ASP A 121 -6.93 -8.31 2.79
CA ASP A 121 -6.14 -8.23 1.56
C ASP A 121 -4.91 -9.14 1.60
N LEU A 122 -4.24 -9.28 2.76
CA LEU A 122 -3.16 -10.27 2.92
C LEU A 122 -3.69 -11.71 2.75
N SER A 123 -4.87 -11.99 3.32
CA SER A 123 -5.51 -13.31 3.22
C SER A 123 -5.89 -13.63 1.79
N ARG A 124 -6.41 -12.63 1.05
CA ARG A 124 -6.69 -12.74 -0.38
C ARG A 124 -5.46 -13.14 -1.17
N ILE A 125 -4.33 -12.49 -0.93
CA ILE A 125 -3.10 -12.75 -1.68
C ILE A 125 -2.52 -14.13 -1.35
N MET A 126 -2.62 -14.57 -0.09
CA MET A 126 -2.25 -15.93 0.31
C MET A 126 -3.17 -16.99 -0.33
N ILE A 127 -4.48 -16.77 -0.34
CA ILE A 127 -5.43 -17.69 -0.99
C ILE A 127 -5.17 -17.76 -2.49
N ASN A 128 -4.92 -16.63 -3.15
CA ASN A 128 -4.64 -16.58 -4.58
C ASN A 128 -3.35 -17.32 -4.97
N LEU A 129 -2.39 -17.47 -4.05
CA LEU A 129 -1.17 -18.27 -4.28
C LEU A 129 -1.47 -19.77 -4.41
N PHE A 130 -2.44 -20.29 -3.64
CA PHE A 130 -2.75 -21.72 -3.59
C PHE A 130 -3.95 -22.10 -4.45
N LEU A 131 -4.94 -21.21 -4.59
CA LEU A 131 -6.14 -21.38 -5.41
C LEU A 131 -6.36 -20.13 -6.27
N PRO A 132 -5.71 -20.05 -7.45
CA PRO A 132 -5.94 -18.95 -8.39
C PRO A 132 -7.41 -18.98 -8.88
N GLY A 133 -8.16 -17.89 -8.68
CA GLY A 133 -9.53 -17.75 -9.19
C GLY A 133 -10.52 -17.00 -8.28
N ASN A 134 -11.81 -17.32 -8.45
CA ASN A 134 -12.98 -16.61 -7.89
C ASN A 134 -13.00 -16.28 -6.37
N PRO A 135 -12.44 -17.09 -5.43
CA PRO A 135 -12.56 -16.75 -4.00
C PRO A 135 -11.77 -15.49 -3.62
N ALA A 136 -10.69 -15.17 -4.33
CA ALA A 136 -9.90 -13.97 -4.07
C ALA A 136 -10.65 -12.67 -4.42
N ASP A 137 -11.48 -12.69 -5.47
CA ASP A 137 -12.19 -11.50 -5.91
C ASP A 137 -13.30 -11.05 -4.94
N ILE A 138 -13.94 -12.01 -4.27
CA ILE A 138 -14.95 -11.73 -3.24
C ILE A 138 -14.32 -11.00 -2.04
N LEU A 139 -13.12 -11.44 -1.62
CA LEU A 139 -12.36 -10.77 -0.57
C LEU A 139 -11.98 -9.34 -0.96
N MET A 140 -11.64 -9.10 -2.24
CA MET A 140 -11.35 -7.75 -2.73
C MET A 140 -12.58 -6.86 -2.76
N ALA A 141 -13.75 -7.40 -3.14
CA ALA A 141 -15.01 -6.66 -3.13
C ALA A 141 -15.38 -6.17 -1.73
N ILE A 142 -15.05 -6.94 -0.70
CA ILE A 142 -15.25 -6.57 0.71
C ILE A 142 -14.16 -5.60 1.17
N ALA A 143 -12.89 -5.89 0.91
CA ALA A 143 -11.77 -5.08 1.39
C ALA A 143 -11.70 -3.68 0.74
N GLY A 144 -12.07 -3.58 -0.54
CA GLY A 144 -11.98 -2.35 -1.34
C GLY A 144 -12.65 -1.14 -0.67
N PRO A 145 -13.93 -1.22 -0.28
CA PRO A 145 -14.63 -0.14 0.43
C PRO A 145 -14.08 0.19 1.82
N LEU A 146 -13.42 -0.76 2.51
CA LEU A 146 -12.84 -0.50 3.84
C LEU A 146 -11.61 0.41 3.76
N TYR A 147 -10.83 0.37 2.68
CA TYR A 147 -9.64 1.21 2.52
C TYR A 147 -9.94 2.72 2.58
N PRO A 148 -10.86 3.31 1.79
CA PRO A 148 -11.15 4.74 1.86
C PRO A 148 -11.69 5.16 3.23
N ILE A 149 -12.53 4.32 3.87
CA ILE A 149 -13.01 4.56 5.23
C ILE A 149 -11.83 4.66 6.20
N TRP A 150 -10.92 3.68 6.13
CA TRP A 150 -9.72 3.65 6.96
C TRP A 150 -8.81 4.86 6.71
N PHE A 151 -8.57 5.25 5.46
CA PHE A 151 -7.75 6.41 5.11
C PHE A 151 -8.32 7.72 5.64
N ILE A 152 -9.64 7.92 5.54
CA ILE A 152 -10.30 9.12 6.06
C ILE A 152 -10.15 9.18 7.58
N LEU A 153 -10.41 8.07 8.28
CA LEU A 153 -10.28 8.00 9.74
C LEU A 153 -8.84 8.26 10.19
N LEU A 154 -7.86 7.65 9.50
CA LEU A 154 -6.44 7.80 9.76
C LEU A 154 -6.00 9.26 9.55
N GLY A 155 -6.37 9.86 8.41
CA GLY A 155 -6.04 11.24 8.08
C GLY A 155 -6.62 12.24 9.09
N ARG A 156 -7.89 12.09 9.47
CA ARG A 156 -8.54 12.95 10.48
C ARG A 156 -7.82 12.86 11.82
N ARG A 157 -7.39 11.67 12.25
CA ARG A 157 -6.69 11.50 13.53
C ARG A 157 -5.28 12.08 13.50
N LEU A 158 -4.54 11.92 12.41
CA LEU A 158 -3.22 12.55 12.24
C LEU A 158 -3.31 14.08 12.30
N LEU A 159 -4.34 14.67 11.67
CA LEU A 159 -4.58 16.13 11.74
C LEU A 159 -4.95 16.59 13.15
N GLN A 160 -5.73 15.82 13.90
CA GLN A 160 -6.04 16.13 15.30
C GLN A 160 -4.76 16.13 16.15
N LEU A 161 -3.93 15.09 16.03
CA LEU A 161 -2.68 14.99 16.77
C LEU A 161 -1.71 16.14 16.45
N GLY A 162 -1.63 16.58 15.19
CA GLY A 162 -0.83 17.73 14.80
C GLY A 162 -1.35 19.08 15.37
N ARG A 163 -2.66 19.21 15.58
CA ARG A 163 -3.26 20.41 16.21
C ARG A 163 -3.15 20.41 17.74
N SER A 164 -3.03 19.24 18.35
CA SER A 164 -2.87 19.08 19.81
C SER A 164 -1.46 19.39 20.31
N ILE A 165 -0.48 19.57 19.42
CA ILE A 165 0.87 20.03 19.81
C ILE A 165 0.73 21.52 20.18
N PRO A 166 0.90 21.91 21.46
CA PRO A 166 0.83 23.30 21.84
C PRO A 166 1.88 24.07 21.04
N LYS A 167 1.46 25.17 20.39
CA LYS A 167 2.41 26.15 19.86
C LYS A 167 3.26 26.57 21.05
N VAL A 168 4.54 26.19 21.03
CA VAL A 168 5.51 26.75 21.97
C VAL A 168 5.45 28.25 21.72
N GLU A 169 4.83 28.98 22.63
CA GLU A 169 4.90 30.44 22.66
C GLU A 169 6.37 30.79 22.73
N VAL A 170 6.89 31.31 21.62
CA VAL A 170 8.20 31.93 21.57
C VAL A 170 8.06 33.21 22.40
N ASN A 171 8.25 33.07 23.70
CA ASN A 171 8.39 34.19 24.61
C ASN A 171 9.76 34.80 24.32
N GLN A 172 9.77 35.86 23.50
CA GLN A 172 10.92 36.73 23.34
C GLN A 172 11.04 37.55 24.63
N ASN A 173 11.97 37.14 25.49
CA ASN A 173 12.55 38.01 26.53
C ASN A 173 13.87 38.57 26.04
#